data_AF-A0A433Q2B7-F1
#
_entry.id   AF-A0A433Q2B7-F1
#
_cell.length_a   1.000
_cell.length_b   1.000
_cell.length_c   1.000
_cell.angle_alpha   90.00
_cell.angle_beta   90.00
_cell.angle_gamma   90.00
#
_symmetry.space_group_name_H-M   'P 1'
#
loop_
_entity.id
_entity.type
_entity.pdbx_description
1 polymer ?
#
loop_
_entity_poly.entity_id
_entity_poly.type
_entity_poly.pdbx_seq_one_letter_code
_entity_poly.pdbx_strand_id
1 'polypeptide(L)'
;MIRYHRPLDVEGTINRNIPQKLAMALQQEIDTFAKHNPSFPPERDPPLPPATMFILDRTIDHSAPLLHEFTYQAMMNDLLPMEAGGTKYTYTYNQQDGTSATQQVILDETDNVYLQLRHMHIAECSDRLSNLIRRECSFAVLCWESGDGYGWGNVR
;
A
#
# COMPACT_ATOMS: atom_id res chain seq x y z
N MET A 1 -18.59 12.33 11.47
CA MET A 1 -18.18 13.71 11.79
C MET A 1 -17.02 14.10 10.88
N ILE A 2 -17.12 15.19 10.12
CA ILE A 2 -16.03 15.63 9.23
C ILE A 2 -15.21 16.73 9.91
N ARG A 3 -13.88 16.58 9.87
CA ARG A 3 -12.90 17.56 10.35
C ARG A 3 -12.05 18.01 9.16
N TYR A 4 -11.60 19.26 9.15
CA TYR A 4 -10.81 19.80 8.05
C TYR A 4 -9.60 20.59 8.58
N HIS A 5 -8.52 20.58 7.81
CA HIS A 5 -7.37 21.44 8.05
C HIS A 5 -7.70 22.89 7.71
N ARG A 6 -7.39 23.82 8.62
CA ARG A 6 -7.47 25.26 8.39
C ARG A 6 -6.09 25.87 8.66
N PRO A 7 -5.39 26.39 7.64
CA PRO A 7 -4.10 27.05 7.85
C PRO A 7 -4.27 28.34 8.66
N LEU A 8 -3.19 28.79 9.32
CA LEU A 8 -3.17 30.06 10.05
C LEU A 8 -3.48 31.24 9.13
N ASP A 9 -4.15 32.27 9.67
CA ASP A 9 -4.57 33.45 8.92
C ASP A 9 -3.37 34.39 8.64
N VAL A 10 -2.51 34.00 7.70
CA VAL A 10 -1.34 34.79 7.23
C VAL A 10 -1.70 35.53 5.95
N GLU A 11 -1.60 36.85 5.92
CA GLU A 11 -1.89 37.69 4.74
C GLU A 11 -1.19 37.17 3.47
N GLY A 12 -1.94 37.00 2.37
CA GLY A 12 -1.41 36.54 1.07
C GLY A 12 -1.76 35.10 0.64
N THR A 13 -2.32 34.25 1.52
CA THR A 13 -2.70 32.87 1.14
C THR A 13 -4.02 32.83 0.35
N ILE A 14 -4.00 32.27 -0.87
CA ILE A 14 -5.14 32.24 -1.80
C ILE A 14 -6.07 31.03 -1.54
N ASN A 15 -5.53 29.91 -1.03
CA ASN A 15 -6.22 28.61 -0.96
C ASN A 15 -6.78 28.22 0.42
N ARG A 16 -7.02 29.20 1.31
CA ARG A 16 -7.36 28.97 2.73
C ARG A 16 -8.61 28.13 2.99
N ASN A 17 -9.60 28.21 2.09
CA ASN A 17 -10.95 27.70 2.35
C ASN A 17 -11.29 26.46 1.51
N ILE A 18 -10.35 25.91 0.75
CA ILE A 18 -10.64 24.74 -0.11
C ILE A 18 -11.02 23.51 0.73
N PRO A 19 -10.25 23.11 1.77
CA PRO A 19 -10.61 21.98 2.61
C PRO A 19 -11.95 22.17 3.32
N GLN A 20 -12.23 23.40 3.75
CA GLN A 20 -13.49 23.77 4.41
C GLN A 20 -14.69 23.63 3.47
N LYS A 21 -14.61 24.20 2.26
CA LYS A 21 -15.68 24.11 1.26
C LYS A 21 -15.95 22.66 0.87
N LEU A 22 -14.90 21.88 0.65
CA LEU A 22 -15.01 20.46 0.35
C LEU A 22 -15.66 19.69 1.51
N ALA A 23 -15.27 19.97 2.75
CA ALA A 23 -15.85 19.36 3.94
C ALA A 23 -17.34 19.65 4.08
N MET A 24 -17.77 20.89 3.83
CA MET A 24 -19.17 21.27 3.88
C MET A 24 -19.99 20.59 2.77
N ALA A 25 -19.47 20.57 1.55
CA ALA A 25 -20.12 19.88 0.42
C ALA A 25 -20.25 18.38 0.69
N LEU A 26 -19.18 17.72 1.15
CA LEU A 26 -19.19 16.30 1.49
C LEU A 26 -20.19 15.99 2.63
N GLN A 27 -20.23 16.83 3.68
CA GLN A 27 -21.18 16.65 4.78
C GLN A 27 -22.63 16.72 4.28
N GLN A 28 -22.93 17.69 3.40
CA GLN A 28 -24.27 17.82 2.81
C GLN A 28 -24.66 16.59 1.98
N GLU A 29 -23.74 16.04 1.20
CA GLU A 29 -24.00 14.83 0.40
C GLU A 29 -24.20 13.59 1.29
N ILE A 30 -23.39 13.43 2.34
CA ILE A 30 -23.56 12.33 3.30
C ILE A 30 -24.89 12.45 4.05
N ASP A 31 -25.27 13.66 4.48
CA ASP A 31 -26.55 13.89 5.15
C ASP A 31 -27.72 13.61 4.21
N THR A 32 -27.58 13.93 2.92
CA THR A 32 -28.56 13.61 1.88
C THR A 32 -28.64 12.10 1.66
N PHE A 33 -27.50 11.40 1.60
CA PHE A 33 -27.45 9.95 1.46
C PHE A 33 -28.08 9.24 2.66
N ALA A 34 -27.79 9.68 3.88
CA ALA A 34 -28.35 9.13 5.12
C ALA A 34 -29.88 9.30 5.19
N LYS A 35 -30.42 10.41 4.66
CA LYS A 35 -31.88 10.61 4.56
C LYS A 35 -32.55 9.61 3.62
N HIS A 36 -31.89 9.22 2.53
CA HIS A 36 -32.45 8.29 1.54
C HIS A 36 -32.23 6.82 1.91
N ASN A 37 -31.27 6.51 2.77
CA ASN A 37 -30.90 5.15 3.15
C ASN A 37 -30.96 4.96 4.68
N PRO A 38 -32.11 4.52 5.23
CA PRO A 38 -32.30 4.38 6.68
C PRO A 38 -31.43 3.29 7.33
N SER A 39 -30.82 2.39 6.54
CA SER A 39 -29.87 1.38 7.01
C SER A 39 -28.45 1.92 7.21
N PHE A 40 -28.21 3.21 6.92
CA PHE A 40 -26.92 3.87 7.10
C PHE A 40 -26.99 4.88 8.26
N PRO A 41 -26.07 4.83 9.23
CA PRO A 41 -24.96 3.87 9.36
C PRO A 41 -25.42 2.48 9.82
N PRO A 42 -24.71 1.39 9.45
CA PRO A 42 -25.06 0.05 9.89
C PRO A 42 -24.96 -0.06 11.41
N GLU A 43 -25.97 -0.66 12.04
CA GLU A 43 -25.90 -1.03 13.45
C GLU A 43 -24.75 -2.02 13.67
N ARG A 44 -23.94 -1.77 14.70
CA ARG A 44 -22.79 -2.58 15.07
C ARG A 44 -22.93 -3.03 16.51
N ASP A 45 -22.69 -4.31 16.76
CA ASP A 45 -22.60 -4.89 18.09
C ASP A 45 -21.16 -5.45 18.28
N PRO A 46 -20.34 -4.87 19.18
CA PRO A 46 -20.63 -3.77 20.11
C PRO A 46 -20.74 -2.39 19.44
N PRO A 47 -21.39 -1.39 20.07
CA PRO A 47 -21.50 -0.04 19.52
C PRO A 47 -20.12 0.63 19.39
N LEU A 48 -19.74 0.98 18.16
CA LEU A 48 -18.52 1.74 17.88
C LEU A 48 -18.79 3.26 17.89
N PRO A 49 -17.80 4.09 18.26
CA PRO A 49 -17.91 5.54 18.12
C PRO A 49 -18.09 5.92 16.64
N PRO A 50 -18.75 7.06 16.34
CA PRO A 50 -18.97 7.50 14.97
C PRO A 50 -17.64 7.77 14.25
N ALA A 51 -17.57 7.35 12.99
CA ALA A 51 -16.40 7.59 12.16
C ALA A 51 -16.11 9.09 12.02
N THR A 52 -14.83 9.44 12.14
CA THR A 52 -14.34 10.79 11.89
C THR A 52 -13.51 10.80 10.60
N MET A 53 -13.86 11.68 9.66
CA MET A 53 -13.14 11.84 8.41
C MET A 53 -12.34 13.14 8.43
N PHE A 54 -11.07 13.09 8.04
CA PHE A 54 -10.18 14.24 7.96
C PHE A 54 -9.99 14.65 6.50
N ILE A 55 -10.26 15.92 6.20
CA ILE A 55 -9.95 16.53 4.91
C ILE A 55 -8.74 17.44 5.11
N LEU A 56 -7.64 17.06 4.48
CA LEU A 56 -6.35 17.74 4.60
C LEU A 56 -5.95 18.29 3.24
N ASP A 57 -5.14 19.34 3.27
CA ASP A 57 -4.42 19.85 2.10
C ASP A 57 -2.93 19.57 2.30
N ARG A 58 -2.16 19.53 1.20
CA ARG A 58 -0.71 19.27 1.20
C ARG A 58 0.08 20.28 2.05
N THR A 59 -0.52 21.43 2.34
CA THR A 59 0.08 22.47 3.17
C THR A 59 0.38 22.06 4.62
N ILE A 60 -0.22 20.98 5.11
CA ILE A 60 0.07 20.43 6.45
C ILE A 60 1.49 19.86 6.56
N ASP A 61 2.01 19.28 5.47
CA ASP A 61 3.33 18.67 5.40
C ASP A 61 3.86 18.73 3.97
N HIS A 62 4.75 19.69 3.74
CA HIS A 62 5.43 19.87 2.47
C HIS A 62 6.70 19.01 2.37
N SER A 63 7.22 18.50 3.49
CA SER A 63 8.50 17.82 3.56
C SER A 63 8.37 16.33 3.24
N ALA A 64 7.35 15.66 3.78
CA ALA A 64 7.10 14.24 3.53
C ALA A 64 7.20 13.80 2.05
N PRO A 65 6.61 14.49 1.05
CA PRO A 65 6.76 14.07 -0.35
C PRO A 65 8.14 14.20 -0.96
N LEU A 66 9.03 15.00 -0.37
CA LEU A 66 10.35 15.29 -0.93
C LEU A 66 11.44 14.44 -0.30
N LEU A 67 11.16 13.80 0.83
CA LEU A 67 12.10 12.92 1.51
C LEU A 67 12.19 11.58 0.78
N HIS A 68 13.43 11.12 0.56
CA HIS A 68 13.67 9.75 0.14
C HIS A 68 13.38 8.83 1.33
N GLU A 69 12.30 8.09 1.25
CA GLU A 69 11.87 7.15 2.29
C GLU A 69 12.59 5.81 2.15
N PHE A 70 12.97 5.22 3.29
CA PHE A 70 13.75 3.98 3.33
C PHE A 70 12.91 2.71 3.50
N THR A 71 11.58 2.85 3.44
CA THR A 71 10.67 1.70 3.41
C THR A 71 10.64 1.08 2.02
N TYR A 72 10.49 -0.25 1.94
CA TYR A 72 10.63 -1.00 0.69
C TYR A 72 9.73 -0.46 -0.43
N GLN A 73 8.45 -0.25 -0.14
CA GLN A 73 7.49 0.24 -1.13
C GLN A 73 7.80 1.66 -1.58
N ALA A 74 8.16 2.56 -0.65
CA ALA A 74 8.43 3.95 -1.00
C ALA A 74 9.71 4.08 -1.82
N MET A 75 10.79 3.41 -1.38
CA MET A 75 12.08 3.42 -2.07
C MET A 75 11.98 2.84 -3.49
N MET A 76 11.22 1.76 -3.68
CA MET A 76 11.01 1.18 -5.00
C MET A 76 10.34 2.17 -5.95
N ASN A 77 9.29 2.86 -5.50
CA ASN A 77 8.57 3.85 -6.31
C ASN A 77 9.40 5.10 -6.61
N ASP A 78 10.35 5.43 -5.75
CA ASP A 78 11.22 6.60 -5.89
C ASP A 78 12.43 6.33 -6.80
N LEU A 79 13.10 5.18 -6.61
CA LEU A 79 14.35 4.86 -7.32
C LEU A 79 14.17 4.06 -8.61
N LEU A 80 13.14 3.21 -8.70
CA LEU A 80 12.96 2.32 -9.84
C LEU A 80 11.95 2.90 -10.83
N PRO A 81 12.19 2.74 -12.15
CA PRO A 81 11.25 3.18 -13.17
C PRO A 81 10.06 2.19 -13.22
N MET A 82 9.14 2.34 -12.28
CA MET A 82 7.92 1.54 -12.24
C MET A 82 6.90 1.99 -13.26
N GLU A 83 6.24 1.04 -13.91
CA GLU A 83 5.17 1.30 -14.85
C GLU A 83 3.81 1.34 -14.11
N ALA A 84 2.84 2.06 -14.70
CA ALA A 84 1.44 2.09 -14.26
C ALA A 84 1.21 2.55 -12.80
N GLY A 85 1.96 3.55 -12.33
CA GLY A 85 1.71 4.15 -11.01
C GLY A 85 2.19 3.31 -9.83
N GLY A 86 3.25 2.51 -10.02
CA GLY A 86 3.94 1.84 -8.92
C GLY A 86 3.58 0.38 -8.70
N THR A 87 2.94 -0.27 -9.68
CA THR A 87 2.47 -1.67 -9.55
C THR A 87 3.28 -2.65 -10.40
N LYS A 88 3.88 -2.20 -11.50
CA LYS A 88 4.57 -3.09 -12.45
C LYS A 88 6.06 -2.80 -12.49
N TYR A 89 6.85 -3.86 -12.32
CA TYR A 89 8.30 -3.79 -12.44
C TYR A 89 8.79 -4.83 -13.44
N THR A 90 9.66 -4.40 -14.35
CA THR A 90 10.23 -5.25 -15.40
C THR A 90 11.72 -5.39 -15.15
N TYR A 91 12.19 -6.64 -14.99
CA TYR A 91 13.62 -6.92 -14.82
C TYR A 91 14.12 -7.92 -15.86
N THR A 92 15.39 -7.78 -16.21
CA THR A 92 16.10 -8.70 -17.12
C THR A 92 16.97 -9.64 -16.31
N TYR A 93 16.87 -10.95 -16.57
CA TYR A 93 17.70 -11.96 -15.93
C TYR A 93 18.38 -12.84 -16.98
N ASN A 94 19.53 -13.41 -16.62
CA ASN A 94 20.27 -14.31 -17.49
C ASN A 94 19.85 -15.75 -17.19
N GLN A 95 19.45 -16.47 -18.24
CA GLN A 95 19.12 -17.88 -18.16
C GLN A 95 20.39 -18.73 -18.21
N GLN A 96 20.27 -20.00 -17.83
CA GLN A 96 21.37 -20.98 -17.84
C GLN A 96 21.96 -21.18 -19.25
N ASP A 97 21.16 -20.95 -20.29
CA ASP A 97 21.55 -21.05 -21.70
C ASP A 97 22.31 -19.81 -22.21
N GLY A 98 22.59 -18.83 -21.35
CA GLY A 98 23.35 -17.61 -21.70
C GLY A 98 22.54 -16.53 -22.41
N THR A 99 21.24 -16.75 -22.65
CA THR A 99 20.29 -15.77 -23.15
C THR A 99 19.76 -14.88 -22.02
N SER A 100 19.56 -13.59 -22.29
CA SER A 100 18.88 -12.68 -21.37
C SER A 100 17.38 -12.70 -21.66
N ALA A 101 16.58 -12.93 -20.63
CA ALA A 101 15.11 -12.90 -20.69
C ALA A 101 14.57 -11.75 -19.85
N THR A 102 13.47 -11.16 -20.29
CA THR A 102 12.78 -10.07 -19.58
C THR A 102 11.53 -10.63 -18.91
N GLN A 103 11.36 -10.36 -17.61
CA GLN A 103 10.17 -10.74 -16.86
C GLN A 103 9.50 -9.49 -16.27
N GLN A 104 8.19 -9.43 -16.43
CA GLN A 104 7.35 -8.41 -15.82
C GLN A 104 6.69 -9.01 -14.57
N VAL A 105 6.80 -8.29 -13.45
CA VAL A 105 6.21 -8.65 -12.17
C VAL A 105 5.19 -7.59 -11.79
N ILE A 106 4.06 -8.05 -11.26
CA ILE A 106 2.99 -7.21 -10.72
C ILE A 106 3.05 -7.34 -9.20
N LEU A 107 3.23 -6.22 -8.51
CA LEU A 107 3.27 -6.15 -7.06
C LEU A 107 1.90 -5.69 -6.54
N ASP A 108 1.09 -6.65 -6.15
CA ASP A 108 -0.27 -6.43 -5.67
C ASP A 108 -0.47 -7.03 -4.26
N GLU A 109 -1.70 -6.95 -3.76
CA GLU A 109 -2.06 -7.52 -2.45
C GLU A 109 -2.25 -9.05 -2.48
N THR A 110 -2.03 -9.70 -3.62
CA THR A 110 -2.06 -11.17 -3.72
C THR A 110 -0.73 -11.80 -3.33
N ASP A 111 0.38 -11.07 -3.49
CA ASP A 111 1.71 -11.51 -3.06
C ASP A 111 1.91 -11.31 -1.54
N ASN A 112 1.88 -12.42 -0.80
CA ASN A 112 2.11 -12.43 0.65
C ASN A 112 3.54 -12.02 1.05
N VAL A 113 4.55 -12.30 0.21
CA VAL A 113 5.93 -11.87 0.48
C VAL A 113 6.00 -10.36 0.39
N TYR A 114 5.42 -9.78 -0.66
CA TYR A 114 5.34 -8.33 -0.82
C TYR A 114 4.57 -7.66 0.33
N LEU A 115 3.41 -8.19 0.71
CA LEU A 115 2.61 -7.64 1.83
C LEU A 115 3.38 -7.59 3.15
N GLN A 116 4.24 -8.57 3.41
CA GLN A 116 5.09 -8.57 4.59
C GLN A 116 6.18 -7.49 4.48
N LEU A 117 6.88 -7.43 3.33
CA LEU A 117 8.04 -6.56 3.14
C LEU A 117 7.72 -5.08 2.91
N ARG A 118 6.54 -4.73 2.37
CA ARG A 118 6.22 -3.39 1.83
C ARG A 118 6.48 -2.23 2.79
N HIS A 119 6.24 -2.44 4.09
CA HIS A 119 6.34 -1.39 5.13
C HIS A 119 7.60 -1.51 5.99
N MET A 120 8.49 -2.47 5.69
CA MET A 120 9.74 -2.63 6.42
C MET A 120 10.86 -1.78 5.83
N HIS A 121 11.83 -1.45 6.67
CA HIS A 121 13.04 -0.74 6.25
C HIS A 121 13.90 -1.64 5.36
N ILE A 122 14.48 -1.10 4.29
CA ILE A 122 15.20 -1.87 3.28
C ILE A 122 16.30 -2.79 3.84
N ALA A 123 17.00 -2.32 4.90
CA ALA A 123 18.05 -3.11 5.55
C ALA A 123 17.50 -4.39 6.19
N GLU A 124 16.31 -4.34 6.80
CA GLU A 124 15.66 -5.50 7.42
C GLU A 124 15.01 -6.40 6.38
N CYS A 125 14.56 -5.83 5.25
CA CYS A 125 13.93 -6.59 4.17
C CYS A 125 14.85 -7.65 3.59
N SER A 126 16.14 -7.36 3.41
CA SER A 126 17.09 -8.33 2.84
C SER A 126 17.25 -9.55 3.75
N ASP A 127 17.47 -9.32 5.04
CA ASP A 127 17.62 -10.40 6.02
C ASP A 127 16.34 -11.23 6.12
N ARG A 128 15.18 -10.55 6.12
CA ARG A 128 13.89 -11.24 6.16
C ARG A 128 13.67 -12.11 4.93
N LEU A 129 13.97 -11.60 3.73
CA LEU A 129 13.82 -12.32 2.48
C LEU A 129 14.73 -13.55 2.43
N SER A 130 16.01 -13.41 2.81
CA SER A 130 16.94 -14.55 2.87
C SER A 130 16.47 -15.64 3.81
N ASN A 131 15.92 -15.27 4.98
CA ASN A 131 15.37 -16.24 5.93
C ASN A 131 14.11 -16.93 5.41
N LEU A 132 13.22 -16.21 4.73
CA LEU A 132 12.04 -16.78 4.08
C LEU A 132 12.46 -17.81 3.04
N ILE A 133 13.35 -17.45 2.11
CA ILE A 133 13.85 -18.35 1.07
C ILE A 133 14.50 -19.59 1.69
N ARG A 134 15.35 -19.41 2.71
CA ARG A 134 16.00 -20.55 3.39
C ARG A 134 14.99 -21.50 4.02
N ARG A 135 13.93 -20.97 4.64
CA ARG A 135 12.89 -21.80 5.26
C ARG A 135 12.11 -22.58 4.21
N GLU A 136 11.67 -21.92 3.14
CA GLU A 136 10.90 -22.57 2.07
C GLU A 136 11.76 -23.62 1.33
N CYS A 137 13.04 -23.31 1.03
CA CYS A 137 13.95 -24.29 0.45
C CYS A 137 14.26 -25.45 1.40
N SER A 138 14.52 -25.19 2.68
CA SER A 138 14.78 -26.26 3.66
C SER A 138 13.56 -27.15 3.85
N PHE A 139 12.35 -26.57 3.83
CA PHE A 139 11.11 -27.32 3.91
C PHE A 139 10.92 -28.18 2.65
N ALA A 140 11.16 -27.63 1.46
CA ALA A 140 11.09 -28.37 0.21
C ALA A 140 12.12 -29.54 0.17
N VAL A 141 13.34 -29.32 0.67
CA VAL A 141 14.36 -30.37 0.79
C VAL A 141 13.92 -31.46 1.77
N LEU A 142 13.40 -31.09 2.94
CA LEU A 142 12.89 -32.05 3.91
C LEU A 142 11.71 -32.86 3.37
N CYS A 143 10.77 -32.23 2.65
CA CYS A 143 9.69 -32.94 1.97
C CYS A 143 10.20 -33.88 0.87
N TRP A 144 11.25 -33.49 0.14
CA TRP A 144 11.90 -34.37 -0.85
C TRP A 144 12.59 -35.57 -0.20
N GLU A 145 13.31 -35.35 0.91
CA GLU A 145 14.00 -36.42 1.66
C GLU A 145 13.03 -37.35 2.40
N SER A 146 11.87 -36.85 2.84
CA SER A 146 10.87 -37.64 3.57
C SER A 146 10.06 -38.57 2.66
N GLY A 147 10.23 -38.49 1.34
CA GLY A 147 9.52 -39.34 0.37
C GLY A 147 8.02 -39.05 0.26
N ASP A 148 7.54 -37.97 0.89
CA ASP A 148 6.16 -37.54 0.84
C ASP A 148 5.90 -36.88 -0.52
N GLY A 149 5.56 -37.72 -1.50
CA GLY A 149 5.20 -37.32 -2.85
C GLY A 149 3.90 -36.52 -2.89
N TYR A 150 3.95 -35.24 -2.52
CA TYR A 150 2.97 -34.27 -2.96
C TYR A 150 3.39 -33.74 -4.32
N GLY A 151 2.76 -34.30 -5.36
CA GLY A 151 2.89 -33.81 -6.72
C GLY A 151 2.61 -32.32 -6.80
N TRP A 152 3.39 -31.63 -7.64
CA TRP A 152 3.18 -30.25 -8.04
C TRP A 152 1.84 -30.12 -8.78
N GLY A 153 0.74 -30.14 -8.04
CA GLY A 153 -0.58 -29.84 -8.53
C GLY A 153 -0.78 -28.32 -8.55
N ASN A 154 -0.60 -27.72 -9.73
CA ASN A 154 -1.09 -26.39 -10.13
C ASN A 154 -0.99 -25.29 -9.06
N VAL A 155 0.15 -24.59 -9.02
CA VAL A 155 0.13 -23.16 -8.76
C VAL A 155 -0.09 -22.49 -10.13
N ARG A 156 -1.36 -22.14 -10.41
CA ARG A 156 -1.71 -21.15 -11.43
C ARG A 156 -1.67 -19.77 -10.82
#